data_AF-A0A1F2QG52-F1
#
_entry.id   AF-A0A1F2QG52-F1
#
_cell.length_a   1.000
_cell.length_b   1.000
_cell.length_c   1.000
_cell.angle_alpha   90.00
_cell.angle_beta   90.00
_cell.angle_gamma   90.00
#
_symmetry.space_group_name_H-M   'P 1'
#
loop_
_entity.id
_entity.type
_entity.pdbx_description
1 polymer ?
#
loop_
_entity_poly.entity_id
_entity_poly.type
_entity_poly.pdbx_seq_one_letter_code
_entity_poly.pdbx_strand_id
1 'polypeptide(L)'
;MEELERLRQKVKQIADILAEVESELTKLEEPLSQRRGAERLKETSPADEELRAEYERLYELFLSSQHSSVRDFLQSRSRAYLRAFCRANSLPLDKTKASKAKIAAEVENWFVQRKALAKRAT
;
A
#
# COMPACT_ATOMS: atom_id res chain seq x y z
N MET A 1 21.27 -39.89 -19.24
CA MET A 1 19.93 -39.31 -19.47
C MET A 1 19.16 -39.11 -18.17
N GLU A 2 19.20 -40.08 -17.24
CA GLU A 2 18.49 -40.01 -15.95
C GLU A 2 18.80 -38.79 -15.07
N GLU A 3 20.05 -38.31 -15.02
CA GLU A 3 20.40 -37.13 -14.22
C GLU A 3 19.79 -35.83 -14.75
N LEU A 4 19.74 -35.66 -16.08
CA LEU A 4 19.11 -34.50 -16.71
C LEU A 4 17.61 -34.49 -16.45
N GLU A 5 16.99 -35.67 -16.49
CA GLU A 5 15.57 -35.85 -16.22
C GLU A 5 15.24 -35.60 -14.74
N ARG A 6 16.12 -36.05 -13.84
CA ARG A 6 16.05 -35.74 -12.40
C ARG A 6 16.20 -34.25 -12.12
N LEU A 7 17.11 -33.55 -12.80
CA LEU A 7 17.28 -32.11 -12.70
C LEU A 7 16.04 -31.35 -13.22
N ARG A 8 15.46 -31.79 -14.34
CA ARG A 8 14.20 -31.22 -14.86
C ARG A 8 13.05 -31.39 -13.89
N GLN A 9 12.95 -32.54 -13.22
CA GLN A 9 11.95 -32.75 -12.18
C GLN A 9 12.16 -31.83 -10.97
N LYS A 10 13.41 -31.62 -10.54
CA LYS A 10 13.72 -30.68 -9.46
C LYS A 10 13.36 -29.23 -9.83
N VAL A 11 13.67 -28.81 -11.06
CA VAL A 11 13.29 -27.48 -11.56
C VAL A 11 11.77 -27.30 -11.56
N LYS A 12 11.03 -28.33 -11.98
CA LYS A 12 9.57 -28.32 -11.94
C LYS A 12 9.03 -28.19 -10.51
N GLN A 13 9.56 -28.99 -9.57
CA GLN A 13 9.16 -28.90 -8.16
C GLN A 13 9.43 -27.52 -7.56
N ILE A 14 10.57 -26.89 -7.90
CA ILE A 14 10.88 -25.53 -7.44
C ILE A 14 9.87 -24.53 -8.03
N ALA A 15 9.51 -24.66 -9.31
CA ALA A 15 8.52 -23.79 -9.94
C ALA A 15 7.13 -23.95 -9.31
N ASP A 16 6.72 -25.18 -8.98
CA ASP A 16 5.44 -25.45 -8.32
C ASP A 16 5.40 -24.83 -6.91
N ILE A 17 6.49 -24.96 -6.14
CA ILE A 17 6.62 -24.34 -4.81
C ILE A 17 6.59 -22.81 -4.92
N LEU A 18 7.26 -22.23 -5.91
CA LEU A 18 7.25 -20.78 -6.13
C LEU A 18 5.83 -20.29 -6.45
N ALA A 19 5.09 -21.00 -7.31
CA ALA A 19 3.71 -20.66 -7.63
C ALA A 19 2.77 -20.76 -6.40
N GLU A 20 3.00 -21.74 -5.53
CA GLU A 20 2.26 -21.88 -4.27
C GLU A 20 2.54 -20.70 -3.33
N VAL A 21 3.82 -20.36 -3.13
CA VAL A 21 4.25 -19.20 -2.33
C VAL A 21 3.70 -17.90 -2.89
N GLU A 22 3.72 -17.69 -4.22
CA GLU A 22 3.12 -16.52 -4.86
C GLU A 22 1.58 -16.45 -4.65
N SER A 23 0.90 -17.59 -4.72
CA SER A 23 -0.54 -17.69 -4.41
C SER A 23 -0.83 -17.39 -2.94
N GLU A 24 -0.01 -17.90 -2.00
CA GLU A 24 -0.15 -17.60 -0.57
C GLU A 24 0.14 -16.13 -0.28
N LEU A 25 1.17 -15.54 -0.90
CA LEU A 25 1.44 -14.10 -0.85
C LEU A 25 0.25 -13.30 -1.37
N THR A 26 -0.35 -13.71 -2.50
CA THR A 26 -1.56 -13.06 -3.05
C THR A 26 -2.74 -13.15 -2.08
N LYS A 27 -2.94 -14.29 -1.41
CA LYS A 27 -3.99 -14.47 -0.39
C LYS A 27 -3.73 -13.65 0.88
N LEU A 28 -2.46 -13.47 1.25
CA LEU A 28 -2.05 -12.63 2.37
C LEU A 28 -2.07 -11.13 2.02
N GLU A 29 -1.93 -10.78 0.74
CA GLU A 29 -2.20 -9.45 0.19
C GLU A 29 -3.72 -9.20 0.05
N GLU A 30 -4.52 -10.25 -0.15
CA GLU A 30 -5.99 -10.21 -0.08
C GLU A 30 -6.52 -10.45 1.35
N PRO A 31 -6.32 -9.48 2.25
CA PRO A 31 -7.49 -9.03 3.00
C PRO A 31 -7.52 -7.51 3.21
N LEU A 32 -7.70 -6.73 2.13
CA LEU A 32 -8.41 -5.44 2.19
C LEU A 32 -9.31 -5.16 0.97
N SER A 33 -9.10 -5.85 -0.15
CA SER A 33 -9.89 -5.63 -1.39
C SER A 33 -11.27 -6.31 -1.39
N GLN A 34 -11.51 -7.32 -0.53
CA GLN A 34 -12.82 -8.01 -0.46
C GLN A 34 -13.78 -7.48 0.61
N ARG A 35 -13.43 -6.43 1.36
CA ARG A 35 -14.40 -5.65 2.14
C ARG A 35 -14.49 -4.23 1.62
N ARG A 36 -15.21 -4.03 0.52
CA ARG A 36 -16.08 -2.86 0.25
C ARG A 36 -16.54 -2.86 -1.22
N GLY A 37 -17.23 -3.93 -1.62
CA GLY A 37 -18.26 -3.79 -2.63
C GLY A 37 -19.42 -3.01 -2.03
N ALA A 38 -19.63 -1.80 -2.52
CA ALA A 38 -20.91 -1.07 -2.52
C ALA A 38 -21.75 -1.09 -1.22
N GLU A 39 -21.22 -0.52 -0.14
CA GLU A 39 -22.08 0.12 0.86
C GLU A 39 -21.46 1.46 1.22
N ARG A 40 -22.23 2.54 1.06
CA ARG A 40 -21.94 3.84 1.67
C ARG A 40 -22.04 3.66 3.19
N LEU A 41 -21.05 3.02 3.79
CA LEU A 41 -20.87 2.98 5.23
C LEU A 41 -20.72 4.43 5.68
N LYS A 42 -21.59 4.87 6.59
CA LYS A 42 -21.38 6.08 7.39
C LYS A 42 -19.96 5.98 7.93
N GLU A 43 -19.05 6.84 7.45
CA GLU A 43 -17.67 6.90 7.89
C GLU A 43 -17.65 7.24 9.38
N THR A 44 -17.65 6.23 10.25
CA THR A 44 -16.98 6.38 11.53
C THR A 44 -15.51 6.52 11.17
N SER A 45 -14.96 7.71 11.44
CA SER A 45 -13.55 7.99 11.18
C SER A 45 -12.73 6.88 11.85
N PRO A 46 -11.83 6.19 11.12
CA PRO A 46 -10.97 5.15 11.70
C PRO A 46 -10.19 5.74 12.88
N ALA A 47 -9.79 4.90 13.83
CA ALA A 47 -8.94 5.34 14.93
C ALA A 47 -7.59 5.85 14.41
N ASP A 48 -6.97 6.78 15.12
CA ASP A 48 -5.68 7.37 14.71
C ASP A 48 -4.58 6.29 14.57
N GLU A 49 -4.65 5.20 15.36
CA GLU A 49 -3.73 4.06 15.26
C GLU A 49 -3.87 3.30 13.94
N GLU A 50 -5.10 3.06 13.49
CA GLU A 50 -5.36 2.41 12.19
C GLU A 50 -4.86 3.29 11.03
N LEU A 51 -5.03 4.61 11.14
CA LEU A 51 -4.55 5.56 10.14
C LEU A 51 -3.01 5.63 10.07
N ARG A 52 -2.33 5.38 11.19
CA ARG A 52 -0.86 5.28 11.23
C ARG A 52 -0.37 3.96 10.63
N ALA A 53 -1.01 2.85 10.97
CA ALA A 53 -0.70 1.55 10.37
C ALA A 53 -0.88 1.59 8.84
N GLU A 54 -1.96 2.23 8.38
CA GLU A 54 -2.22 2.42 6.96
C GLU A 54 -1.14 3.30 6.28
N TYR A 55 -0.62 4.31 6.97
CA TYR A 55 0.45 5.15 6.43
C TYR A 55 1.75 4.38 6.23
N GLU A 56 2.15 3.54 7.19
CA GLU A 56 3.34 2.69 7.03
C GLU A 56 3.15 1.68 5.90
N ARG A 57 1.99 1.02 5.82
CA ARG A 57 1.66 0.11 4.70
C ARG A 57 1.77 0.80 3.34
N LEU A 58 1.21 2.01 3.20
CA LEU A 58 1.28 2.77 1.96
C LEU A 58 2.71 3.23 1.64
N TYR A 59 3.50 3.56 2.66
CA TYR A 59 4.91 3.92 2.47
C TYR A 59 5.76 2.72 2.01
N GLU A 60 5.51 1.53 2.55
CA GLU A 60 6.16 0.29 2.09
C GLU A 60 5.83 -0.01 0.62
N LEU A 61 4.55 0.10 0.23
CA LEU A 61 4.15 -0.03 -1.18
C LEU A 61 4.85 1.00 -2.08
N PHE A 62 4.99 2.24 -1.60
CA PHE A 62 5.73 3.29 -2.29
C PHE A 62 7.22 2.95 -2.44
N LEU A 63 7.85 2.36 -1.43
CA LEU A 63 9.25 1.92 -1.50
C LEU A 63 9.44 0.77 -2.49
N SER A 64 8.47 -0.15 -2.55
CA SER A 64 8.39 -1.26 -3.52
C SER A 64 8.02 -0.84 -4.94
N SER A 65 8.05 0.46 -5.25
CA SER A 65 7.74 1.06 -6.56
C SER A 65 6.28 0.85 -7.04
N GLN A 66 5.37 0.46 -6.14
CA GLN A 66 3.94 0.31 -6.43
C GLN A 66 3.19 1.65 -6.31
N HIS A 67 3.66 2.66 -7.03
CA HIS A 67 3.14 4.03 -6.93
C HIS A 67 1.67 4.17 -7.36
N SER A 68 1.21 3.36 -8.33
CA SER A 68 -0.19 3.33 -8.76
C SER A 68 -1.13 2.87 -7.65
N SER A 69 -0.76 1.80 -6.93
CA SER A 69 -1.56 1.25 -5.83
C SER A 69 -1.76 2.27 -4.69
N VAL A 70 -0.73 3.05 -4.39
CA VAL A 70 -0.80 4.15 -3.41
C VAL A 70 -1.75 5.24 -3.88
N ARG A 71 -1.64 5.66 -5.14
CA ARG A 71 -2.50 6.68 -5.75
C ARG A 71 -3.96 6.25 -5.76
N ASP A 72 -4.25 5.05 -6.24
CA ASP A 72 -5.59 4.51 -6.36
C ASP A 72 -6.24 4.39 -4.99
N PHE A 73 -5.48 3.96 -3.97
CA PHE A 73 -5.93 3.96 -2.59
C PHE A 73 -6.33 5.38 -2.15
N LEU A 74 -5.44 6.36 -2.26
CA LEU A 74 -5.70 7.73 -1.82
C LEU A 74 -6.89 8.36 -2.56
N GLN A 75 -7.05 8.08 -3.85
CA GLN A 75 -8.15 8.59 -4.66
C GLN A 75 -9.49 7.91 -4.36
N SER A 76 -9.48 6.64 -3.94
CA SER A 76 -10.71 5.90 -3.57
C SER A 76 -11.32 6.36 -2.24
N ARG A 77 -10.53 7.03 -1.38
CA ARG A 77 -10.96 7.49 -0.06
C ARG A 77 -11.70 8.82 -0.10
N SER A 78 -12.50 9.10 0.93
CA SER A 78 -13.19 10.37 1.06
C SER A 78 -12.21 11.49 1.45
N ARG A 79 -12.63 12.74 1.20
CA ARG A 79 -11.86 13.91 1.65
C ARG A 79 -11.75 13.99 3.18
N ALA A 80 -12.78 13.51 3.91
CA ALA A 80 -12.76 13.49 5.36
C ALA A 80 -11.73 12.49 5.89
N TYR A 81 -11.72 11.27 5.31
CA TYR A 81 -10.71 10.25 5.58
C TYR A 81 -9.29 10.79 5.35
N LEU A 82 -9.01 11.39 4.18
CA LEU A 82 -7.67 11.88 3.88
C LEU A 82 -7.19 12.98 4.83
N ARG A 83 -8.11 13.81 5.33
CA ARG A 83 -7.80 14.82 6.36
C ARG A 83 -7.48 14.18 7.70
N ALA A 84 -8.26 13.18 8.12
CA ALA A 84 -7.99 12.41 9.33
C ALA A 84 -6.65 11.69 9.22
N PHE A 85 -6.39 11.04 8.08
CA PHE A 85 -5.15 10.36 7.76
C PHE A 85 -3.93 11.29 7.90
N CYS A 86 -3.99 12.48 7.32
CA CYS A 86 -2.89 13.44 7.42
C CYS A 86 -2.73 13.97 8.86
N ARG A 87 -3.83 14.19 9.58
CA ARG A 87 -3.79 14.59 11.00
C ARG A 87 -3.13 13.52 11.87
N ALA A 88 -3.53 12.26 11.73
CA ALA A 88 -3.02 11.14 12.53
C ALA A 88 -1.52 10.90 12.31
N ASN A 89 -1.03 11.20 11.10
CA ASN A 89 0.36 11.05 10.68
C ASN A 89 1.17 12.36 10.74
N SER A 90 0.63 13.42 11.36
CA SER A 90 1.27 14.73 11.48
C SER A 90 1.77 15.33 10.15
N LEU A 91 1.08 15.01 9.04
CA LEU A 91 1.37 15.57 7.73
C LEU A 91 0.78 16.99 7.66
N PRO A 92 1.60 18.02 7.40
CA PRO A 92 1.12 19.38 7.25
C PRO A 92 0.28 19.50 5.98
N LEU A 93 -1.03 19.65 6.17
CA LEU A 93 -1.97 19.99 5.11
C LEU A 93 -2.32 21.47 5.19
N ASP A 94 -2.46 22.10 4.04
CA ASP A 94 -3.06 23.42 3.94
C ASP A 94 -4.59 23.29 4.10
N LYS A 95 -5.04 23.43 5.36
CA LYS A 95 -6.34 22.97 5.88
C LYS A 95 -7.55 23.58 5.18
N THR A 96 -7.39 24.75 4.56
CA THR A 96 -8.51 25.60 4.15
C THR A 96 -9.07 25.31 2.76
N LYS A 97 -8.29 24.78 1.80
CA LYS A 97 -8.77 24.64 0.39
C LYS A 97 -8.28 23.41 -0.38
N ALA A 98 -7.55 22.47 0.22
CA ALA A 98 -7.04 21.31 -0.54
C ALA A 98 -8.17 20.39 -1.06
N SER A 99 -8.21 20.19 -2.37
CA SER A 99 -9.07 19.20 -3.03
C SER A 99 -8.59 17.78 -2.71
N LYS A 100 -9.43 16.76 -2.93
CA LYS A 100 -9.03 15.34 -2.74
C LYS A 100 -7.75 15.00 -3.50
N ALA A 101 -7.68 15.43 -4.77
CA ALA A 101 -6.52 15.23 -5.62
C ALA A 101 -5.27 15.94 -5.07
N LYS A 102 -5.42 17.16 -4.55
CA LYS A 102 -4.31 17.91 -3.95
C LYS A 102 -3.78 17.21 -2.69
N ILE A 103 -4.67 16.73 -1.82
CA ILE A 103 -4.28 15.98 -0.62
C ILE A 103 -3.52 14.69 -0.99
N ALA A 104 -4.03 13.93 -1.96
CA ALA A 104 -3.35 12.72 -2.43
C ALA A 104 -1.95 13.00 -2.99
N ALA A 105 -1.81 14.04 -3.82
CA ALA A 105 -0.52 14.45 -4.38
C ALA A 105 0.46 14.93 -3.30
N GLU A 106 -0.03 15.62 -2.27
CA GLU A 106 0.79 16.02 -1.12
C GLU A 106 1.30 14.78 -0.37
N VAL A 107 0.44 13.79 -0.08
CA VAL A 107 0.85 12.54 0.57
C VAL A 107 1.92 11.80 -0.26
N GLU A 108 1.76 11.70 -1.58
CA GLU A 108 2.80 11.13 -2.46
C GLU A 108 4.13 11.90 -2.34
N ASN A 109 4.10 13.24 -2.35
CA ASN A 109 5.29 14.06 -2.17
C ASN A 109 5.96 13.85 -0.80
N TRP A 110 5.19 13.65 0.26
CA TRP A 110 5.71 13.32 1.59
C TRP A 110 6.49 12.00 1.57
N PHE A 111 6.01 10.98 0.86
CA PHE A 111 6.75 9.73 0.69
C PHE A 111 8.06 9.91 -0.08
N VAL A 112 8.07 10.74 -1.13
CA VAL A 112 9.31 11.09 -1.85
C VAL A 112 10.31 11.74 -0.91
N GLN A 113 9.88 12.72 -0.11
CA GLN A 113 10.74 13.42 0.85
C GLN A 113 11.29 12.47 1.92
N ARG A 114 10.43 11.63 2.51
CA ARG A 114 10.83 10.61 3.51
C ARG A 114 11.87 9.65 2.94
N LYS A 115 11.69 9.18 1.70
CA LYS A 115 12.66 8.32 0.99
C LYS A 115 14.00 9.04 0.76
N ALA A 116 13.96 10.32 0.40
CA ALA A 116 15.18 11.12 0.19
C ALA A 116 15.95 11.37 1.50
N LEU A 117 15.25 11.59 2.61
CA LEU A 117 15.85 11.73 3.94
C LEU A 117 16.52 10.43 4.39
N ALA A 118 15.86 9.29 4.20
CA ALA A 118 16.43 7.97 4.54
C ALA A 118 17.74 7.70 3.78
N LYS A 119 17.79 8.05 2.49
CA LYS A 119 19.02 7.91 1.66
C LYS A 119 20.17 8.83 2.08
N ARG A 120 19.89 9.97 2.72
CA ARG A 120 20.92 10.92 3.19
C ARG A 120 21.48 10.56 4.56
N ALA A 121 20.77 9.73 5.32
CA ALA A 121 21.18 9.25 6.64
C ALA A 121 22.04 7.97 6.58
N THR A 122 22.27 7.43 5.37
CA THR A 122 23.14 6.27 5.10
C THR A 122 24.37 6.73 4.35
#